data_AF-A0A662B212-F1
#
_entry.id   AF-A0A662B212-F1
#
_cell.length_a   1.000
_cell.length_b   1.000
_cell.length_c   1.000
_cell.angle_alpha   90.00
_cell.angle_beta   90.00
_cell.angle_gamma   90.00
#
_symmetry.space_group_name_H-M   'P 1'
#
loop_
_entity.id
_entity.type
_entity.pdbx_description
1 polymer ?
#
loop_
_entity_poly.entity_id
_entity_poly.type
_entity_poly.pdbx_seq_one_letter_code
_entity_poly.pdbx_strand_id
1 'polypeptide(L)'
;MKLKNNQIIIGTLAISISAIMWGFDGVVLTPRLSNLNVGWVVFILHAIPFLLMNIFMFKQYKNLNTFVKQDYLLFFLIALFGGAIGTIAIVKALFLVDFHQLSVVVLLQKLQPIFAIILAAILLKEKIK
;
A
#
# COMPACT_ATOMS: atom_id res chain seq x y z
N MET A 1 1.64 7.85 27.56
CA MET A 1 2.94 8.29 27.01
C MET A 1 2.76 9.69 26.43
N LYS A 2 3.25 10.76 27.09
CA LYS A 2 3.13 12.14 26.56
C LYS A 2 4.18 12.32 25.46
N LEU A 3 3.74 12.35 24.20
CA LEU A 3 4.61 12.66 23.06
C LEU A 3 5.13 14.10 23.21
N LYS A 4 6.42 14.30 22.98
CA LYS A 4 7.05 15.63 23.03
C LYS A 4 6.54 16.44 21.83
N ASN A 5 6.27 17.74 21.99
CA ASN A 5 5.67 18.59 20.94
C ASN A 5 6.39 18.48 19.57
N ASN A 6 7.72 18.32 19.59
CA ASN A 6 8.54 18.13 18.38
C ASN A 6 8.25 16.82 17.62
N GLN A 7 7.94 15.73 18.33
CA GLN A 7 7.58 14.45 17.70
C GLN A 7 6.22 14.52 17.00
N ILE A 8 5.28 15.29 17.56
CA ILE A 8 3.97 15.53 16.94
C ILE A 8 4.14 16.30 15.63
N ILE A 9 4.99 17.34 15.62
CA ILE A 9 5.28 18.14 14.41
C ILE A 9 5.93 17.28 13.33
N ILE A 10 6.98 16.52 13.66
CA ILE A 10 7.66 15.63 12.69
C ILE A 10 6.70 14.56 12.15
N GLY A 11 5.91 13.92 13.03
CA GLY A 11 4.93 12.92 12.64
C GLY A 11 3.86 13.48 11.70
N THR A 12 3.35 14.67 12.02
CA THR A 12 2.33 15.36 11.19
C THR A 12 2.91 15.70 9.82
N LEU A 13 4.12 16.25 9.76
CA LEU A 13 4.80 16.56 8.49
C LEU A 13 5.02 15.29 7.65
N ALA A 14 5.45 14.19 8.27
CA ALA A 14 5.66 12.92 7.58
C ALA A 14 4.35 12.37 6.98
N ILE A 15 3.24 12.44 7.73
CA ILE A 15 1.91 12.04 7.24
C ILE A 15 1.48 12.91 6.06
N SER A 16 1.65 14.23 6.18
CA SER A 16 1.31 15.17 5.10
C SER A 16 2.10 14.90 3.82
N ILE A 17 3.42 14.69 3.92
CA ILE A 17 4.28 14.37 2.77
C ILE A 17 3.85 13.02 2.14
N SER A 18 3.60 12.00 2.96
CA SER A 18 3.13 10.69 2.51
C SER A 18 1.80 10.80 1.74
N ALA A 19 0.84 11.59 2.26
CA ALA A 19 -0.44 11.80 1.61
C ALA A 19 -0.31 12.51 0.25
N ILE A 20 0.59 13.50 0.14
CA ILE A 20 0.89 14.19 -1.12
C ILE A 20 1.49 13.20 -2.13
N MET A 21 2.46 12.38 -1.71
CA MET A 21 3.09 11.39 -2.58
C MET A 21 2.09 10.33 -3.08
N TRP A 22 1.20 9.86 -2.20
CA TRP A 22 0.14 8.92 -2.58
C TRP A 22 -0.84 9.52 -3.59
N GLY A 23 -1.28 10.77 -3.38
CA GLY A 23 -2.17 11.46 -4.31
C GLY A 23 -1.51 11.74 -5.67
N PHE A 24 -0.22 12.06 -5.67
CA PHE A 24 0.54 12.31 -6.90
C PHE A 24 0.61 11.06 -7.79
N ASP A 25 0.79 9.87 -7.21
CA ASP A 25 0.84 8.62 -7.95
C ASP A 25 -0.49 8.32 -8.68
N GLY A 26 -1.62 8.42 -7.98
CA GLY A 26 -2.94 8.12 -8.53
C GLY A 26 -3.45 9.15 -9.54
N VAL A 27 -3.06 10.42 -9.40
CA VAL A 27 -3.54 11.53 -10.25
C VAL A 27 -2.61 11.80 -11.44
N VAL A 28 -1.29 11.59 -11.28
CA VAL A 28 -0.30 12.01 -12.29
C VAL A 28 0.43 10.83 -12.92
N LEU A 29 0.96 9.89 -12.13
CA LEU A 29 1.76 8.77 -12.68
C LEU A 29 0.88 7.71 -13.34
N THR A 30 -0.03 7.10 -12.58
CA THR A 30 -0.81 5.94 -13.04
C THR A 30 -1.58 6.19 -14.34
N PRO A 31 -2.22 7.37 -14.55
CA PRO A 31 -2.90 7.69 -15.82
C PRO A 31 -1.96 7.76 -17.03
N ARG A 32 -0.69 8.15 -16.84
CA ARG A 32 0.30 8.24 -17.93
C ARG A 32 0.82 6.87 -18.37
N LEU A 33 0.66 5.85 -17.52
CA LEU A 33 1.02 4.47 -17.81
C LEU A 33 -0.17 3.63 -18.32
N SER A 34 -1.33 4.24 -18.57
CA SER A 34 -2.56 3.59 -19.04
C SER A 34 -2.42 2.80 -20.34
N ASN A 35 -1.49 3.20 -21.21
CA ASN A 35 -1.19 2.55 -22.48
C ASN A 35 -0.37 1.25 -22.33
N LEU A 36 0.10 0.91 -21.13
CA LEU A 36 0.93 -0.27 -20.87
C LEU A 36 0.10 -1.40 -20.26
N ASN A 37 0.64 -2.63 -20.27
CA ASN A 37 -0.02 -3.74 -19.59
C ASN A 37 -0.09 -3.49 -18.08
N VAL A 38 -1.27 -3.67 -17.47
CA VAL A 38 -1.50 -3.45 -16.02
C VAL A 38 -0.47 -4.16 -15.15
N GLY A 39 -0.09 -5.41 -15.48
CA GLY A 39 0.90 -6.16 -14.72
C GLY A 39 2.29 -5.51 -14.75
N TRP A 40 2.68 -4.95 -15.89
CA TRP A 40 3.94 -4.21 -16.02
C TRP A 40 3.93 -2.92 -15.21
N VAL A 41 2.82 -2.19 -15.23
CA VAL A 41 2.65 -0.96 -14.45
C VAL A 41 2.79 -1.26 -12.96
N VAL A 42 2.09 -2.29 -12.46
CA VAL A 42 2.14 -2.67 -11.05
C VAL A 42 3.55 -3.15 -10.67
N PHE A 43 4.23 -3.88 -11.55
CA PHE A 43 5.60 -4.31 -11.32
C PHE A 43 6.55 -3.12 -11.16
N ILE A 44 6.52 -2.14 -12.07
CA ILE A 44 7.35 -0.94 -11.99
C ILE A 44 7.01 -0.10 -10.74
N LEU A 45 5.72 0.00 -10.40
CA LEU A 45 5.25 0.72 -9.21
C LEU A 45 5.79 0.10 -7.91
N HIS A 46 6.08 -1.20 -7.88
CA HIS A 46 6.74 -1.84 -6.74
C HIS A 46 8.26 -1.84 -6.86
N ALA A 47 8.80 -2.02 -8.06
CA ALA A 47 10.23 -2.13 -8.30
C ALA A 47 10.96 -0.81 -7.99
N ILE A 48 10.43 0.34 -8.40
CA ILE A 48 11.08 1.63 -8.17
C ILE A 48 11.18 1.95 -6.67
N PRO A 49 10.09 1.93 -5.88
CA PRO A 49 10.18 2.12 -4.43
C PRO A 49 11.03 1.05 -3.76
N PHE A 50 10.97 -0.21 -4.19
CA PHE A 50 11.81 -1.28 -3.64
C PHE A 50 13.29 -0.98 -3.83
N LEU A 51 13.73 -0.59 -5.03
CA LEU A 51 15.11 -0.24 -5.32
C LEU A 51 15.56 0.99 -4.53
N LEU A 52 14.71 2.03 -4.47
CA LEU A 52 14.98 3.22 -3.65
C LEU A 52 15.11 2.88 -2.17
N MET A 53 14.20 2.07 -1.63
CA MET A 53 14.25 1.62 -0.23
C MET A 53 15.50 0.79 0.04
N ASN A 54 15.95 -0.02 -0.92
CA ASN A 54 17.14 -0.85 -0.76
C ASN A 54 18.39 -0.01 -0.45
N ILE A 55 18.53 1.15 -1.10
CA ILE A 55 19.66 2.08 -0.86
C ILE A 55 19.74 2.51 0.61
N PHE A 56 18.60 2.75 1.26
CA PHE A 56 18.55 3.25 2.65
C PHE A 56 18.39 2.15 3.70
N MET A 57 17.74 1.03 3.36
CA MET A 57 17.28 0.01 4.31
C MET A 57 17.92 -1.37 4.12
N PHE A 58 19.03 -1.48 3.38
CA PHE A 58 19.70 -2.79 3.17
C PHE A 58 20.09 -3.50 4.48
N LYS A 59 20.34 -2.78 5.58
CA LYS A 59 20.72 -3.38 6.87
C LYS A 59 19.58 -4.17 7.52
N GLN A 60 18.33 -3.87 7.14
CA GLN A 60 17.13 -4.44 7.72
C GLN A 60 16.93 -5.89 7.29
N TYR A 61 17.60 -6.32 6.20
CA TYR A 61 17.65 -7.73 5.83
C TYR A 61 18.26 -8.62 6.92
N LYS A 62 19.09 -8.08 7.83
CA LYS A 62 19.60 -8.84 8.99
C LYS A 62 18.47 -9.34 9.89
N ASN A 63 17.35 -8.62 9.96
CA ASN A 63 16.19 -9.03 10.76
C ASN A 63 15.44 -10.23 10.16
N LEU A 64 15.68 -10.58 8.89
CA LEU A 64 15.10 -11.79 8.30
C LEU A 64 15.66 -13.06 8.98
N ASN A 65 16.85 -13.00 9.57
CA ASN A 65 17.43 -14.14 10.28
C ASN A 65 16.69 -14.49 11.58
N THR A 66 15.82 -13.61 12.08
CA THR A 66 15.01 -13.89 13.27
C THR A 66 13.64 -14.47 12.93
N PHE A 67 13.31 -14.65 11.65
CA PHE A 67 11.98 -15.08 11.22
C PHE A 67 11.81 -16.59 11.38
N VAL A 68 10.62 -16.98 11.84
CA VAL A 68 10.15 -18.36 11.84
C VAL A 68 9.43 -18.65 10.50
N LYS A 69 9.25 -19.92 10.13
CA LYS A 69 8.54 -20.33 8.89
C LYS A 69 7.18 -19.65 8.70
N GLN A 70 6.46 -19.40 9.79
CA GLN A 70 5.15 -18.74 9.77
C GLN A 70 5.28 -17.27 9.33
N ASP A 71 6.32 -16.57 9.76
CA ASP A 71 6.54 -15.16 9.41
C ASP A 71 6.76 -15.00 7.90
N TYR A 72 7.52 -15.92 7.28
CA TYR A 72 7.69 -15.94 5.83
C TYR A 72 6.37 -16.17 5.09
N LEU A 73 5.53 -17.08 5.57
CA LEU A 73 4.21 -17.32 4.98
C LEU A 73 3.33 -16.08 5.08
N LEU A 74 3.28 -15.44 6.25
CA LEU A 74 2.51 -14.21 6.45
C LEU A 74 3.04 -13.08 5.57
N PHE A 75 4.35 -12.91 5.48
CA PHE A 75 4.99 -11.90 4.62
C PHE A 75 4.63 -12.12 3.15
N PHE A 76 4.67 -13.38 2.69
CA PHE A 76 4.26 -13.76 1.35
C PHE A 76 2.77 -13.48 1.09
N LEU A 77 1.88 -13.84 2.02
CA LEU A 77 0.44 -13.58 1.88
C LEU A 77 0.13 -12.09 1.82
N ILE A 78 0.78 -11.26 2.66
CA ILE A 78 0.64 -9.80 2.64
C ILE A 78 1.11 -9.24 1.29
N ALA A 79 2.27 -9.68 0.81
CA ALA A 79 2.81 -9.26 -0.48
C ALA A 79 1.93 -9.70 -1.66
N LEU A 80 1.34 -10.90 -1.59
CA LEU A 80 0.50 -11.44 -2.64
C LEU A 80 -0.88 -10.76 -2.70
N PHE A 81 -1.62 -10.74 -1.59
CA PHE A 81 -2.99 -10.24 -1.57
C PHE A 81 -3.05 -8.71 -1.55
N GLY A 82 -2.30 -8.08 -0.64
CA GLY A 82 -2.29 -6.62 -0.51
C GLY A 82 -1.41 -5.95 -1.55
N GLY A 83 -0.18 -6.45 -1.71
CA GLY A 83 0.79 -5.87 -2.64
C GLY A 83 0.46 -6.10 -4.11
N ALA A 84 0.43 -7.35 -4.56
CA ALA A 84 0.27 -7.68 -5.97
C ALA A 84 -1.20 -7.65 -6.43
N ILE A 85 -2.03 -8.55 -5.90
CA ILE A 85 -3.43 -8.74 -6.38
C ILE A 85 -4.25 -7.47 -6.16
N GLY A 86 -4.19 -6.88 -4.96
CA GLY A 86 -4.91 -5.65 -4.62
C GLY A 86 -4.55 -4.49 -5.56
N THR A 87 -3.25 -4.25 -5.77
CA THR A 87 -2.79 -3.17 -6.65
C THR A 87 -3.14 -3.43 -8.11
N ILE A 88 -3.01 -4.68 -8.61
CA ILE A 88 -3.44 -5.04 -9.97
C ILE A 88 -4.93 -4.76 -10.14
N ALA A 89 -5.77 -5.15 -9.18
CA ALA A 89 -7.21 -4.92 -9.25
C ALA A 89 -7.54 -3.43 -9.29
N ILE A 90 -6.86 -2.62 -8.48
CA ILE A 90 -7.01 -1.16 -8.44
C ILE A 90 -6.60 -0.52 -9.77
N VAL A 91 -5.40 -0.82 -10.26
CA VAL A 91 -4.87 -0.23 -11.50
C VAL A 91 -5.73 -0.66 -12.69
N LYS A 92 -6.15 -1.93 -12.72
CA LYS A 92 -7.07 -2.43 -13.74
C LYS A 92 -8.42 -1.71 -13.69
N ALA A 93 -8.98 -1.48 -12.50
CA ALA A 93 -10.23 -0.74 -12.35
C ALA A 93 -10.10 0.70 -12.86
N LEU A 94 -8.97 1.38 -12.57
CA LEU A 94 -8.70 2.73 -13.09
C LEU A 94 -8.59 2.77 -14.61
N PHE A 95 -7.94 1.77 -15.22
CA PHE A 95 -7.80 1.67 -16.67
C PHE A 95 -9.14 1.42 -17.36
N LEU A 96 -10.00 0.60 -16.75
CA LEU A 96 -11.34 0.28 -17.31
C LEU A 96 -12.30 1.48 -17.35
N VAL A 97 -12.08 2.49 -16.49
CA VAL A 97 -12.88 3.73 -16.49
C VAL A 97 -12.18 4.88 -17.21
N ASP A 98 -11.13 4.60 -17.99
CA ASP A 98 -10.30 5.57 -18.72
C ASP A 98 -9.83 6.75 -17.84
N PHE A 99 -9.73 6.56 -16.52
CA PHE A 99 -9.45 7.61 -15.54
C PHE A 99 -10.49 8.76 -15.47
N HIS A 100 -11.58 8.71 -16.24
CA HIS A 100 -12.67 9.70 -16.20
C HIS A 100 -13.38 9.70 -14.83
N GLN A 101 -13.43 8.55 -14.16
CA GLN A 101 -14.07 8.35 -12.86
C GLN A 101 -13.07 7.94 -11.77
N LEU A 102 -11.91 8.62 -11.69
CA LEU A 102 -10.90 8.38 -10.67
C LEU A 102 -11.51 8.35 -9.25
N SER A 103 -12.44 9.26 -8.98
CA SER A 103 -13.14 9.38 -7.70
C SER A 103 -13.91 8.12 -7.32
N VAL A 104 -14.53 7.41 -8.27
CA VAL A 104 -15.32 6.20 -7.97
C VAL A 104 -14.41 5.08 -7.49
N VAL A 105 -13.32 4.83 -8.20
CA VAL A 105 -12.36 3.78 -7.83
C VAL A 105 -11.70 4.10 -6.49
N VAL A 106 -11.32 5.36 -6.27
CA VAL A 106 -10.74 5.80 -5.00
C VAL A 106 -11.75 5.71 -3.85
N LEU A 107 -13.01 6.08 -4.06
CA LEU A 107 -14.07 5.95 -3.05
C LEU A 107 -14.31 4.49 -2.69
N LEU A 108 -14.34 3.58 -3.68
CA LEU A 108 -14.44 2.14 -3.44
C LEU A 108 -13.24 1.62 -2.62
N GLN A 109 -12.03 2.12 -2.85
CA GLN A 109 -10.86 1.77 -2.03
C GLN A 109 -10.98 2.27 -0.58
N LYS A 110 -11.67 3.40 -0.32
CA LYS A 110 -11.89 3.87 1.05
C LYS A 110 -12.80 2.96 1.86
N LEU A 111 -13.44 1.95 1.23
CA LEU A 111 -14.17 0.89 1.93
C LEU A 111 -13.27 -0.22 2.50
N GLN A 112 -11.97 -0.25 2.15
CA GLN A 112 -11.00 -1.22 2.70
C GLN A 112 -11.09 -1.41 4.23
N PRO A 113 -11.24 -0.36 5.06
CA PRO A 113 -11.36 -0.53 6.51
C PRO A 113 -12.55 -1.38 6.94
N ILE A 114 -13.66 -1.33 6.22
CA ILE A 114 -14.86 -2.15 6.53
C ILE A 114 -14.52 -3.63 6.36
N PHE A 115 -13.89 -3.99 5.24
CA PHE A 115 -13.44 -5.36 4.99
C PHE A 115 -12.38 -5.80 6.00
N ALA A 116 -11.44 -4.93 6.36
CA ALA A 116 -10.42 -5.23 7.35
C ALA A 116 -11.04 -5.54 8.73
N ILE A 117 -12.00 -4.74 9.19
CA ILE A 117 -12.69 -4.96 10.47
C ILE A 117 -13.49 -6.27 10.44
N ILE A 118 -14.23 -6.55 9.36
CA ILE A 118 -15.00 -7.79 9.22
C ILE A 118 -14.07 -9.01 9.21
N LEU A 119 -12.98 -8.96 8.43
CA LEU A 119 -12.02 -10.06 8.37
C LEU A 119 -11.28 -10.25 9.68
N ALA A 120 -10.94 -9.19 10.41
CA ALA A 120 -10.37 -9.28 11.74
C ALA A 120 -11.34 -9.96 12.72
N ALA A 121 -12.63 -9.57 12.71
CA ALA A 121 -13.64 -10.21 13.53
C ALA A 121 -13.82 -11.71 13.22
N ILE A 122 -13.70 -12.12 11.94
CA ILE A 122 -13.85 -13.53 11.54
C ILE A 122 -12.57 -14.35 11.83
N LEU A 123 -11.40 -13.85 11.41
CA LEU A 123 -10.14 -14.59 11.47
C LEU A 123 -9.46 -14.51 12.84
N LEU A 124 -9.44 -13.32 13.46
CA LEU A 124 -8.82 -13.09 14.77
C LEU A 124 -9.83 -13.26 15.92
N LYS A 125 -11.13 -13.35 15.61
CA LYS A 125 -12.23 -13.45 16.61
C LYS A 125 -12.29 -12.26 17.56
N GLU A 126 -11.88 -11.07 17.08
CA GLU A 126 -11.93 -9.83 17.84
C GLU A 126 -13.38 -9.33 17.99
N LYS A 127 -13.73 -8.81 19.16
CA LYS A 127 -15.03 -8.17 19.39
C LYS A 127 -15.00 -6.75 18.81
N ILE A 128 -15.86 -6.49 17.83
CA ILE A 128 -16.07 -5.15 17.28
C ILE A 128 -16.73 -4.30 18.39
N LYS A 129 -16.07 -3.21 18.78
CA LYS A 129 -16.57 -2.21 19.75
C LYS A 129 -16.90 -0.91 19.04
#